data_AF-A0A522SEE3-F1
#
_entry.id   AF-A0A522SEE3-F1
#
_cell.length_a   1.000
_cell.length_b   1.000
_cell.length_c   1.000
_cell.angle_alpha   90.00
_cell.angle_beta   90.00
_cell.angle_gamma   90.00
#
_symmetry.space_group_name_H-M   'P 1'
#
loop_
_entity.id
_entity.type
_entity.pdbx_description
1 polymer ?
#
loop_
_entity_poly.entity_id
_entity_poly.type
_entity_poly.pdbx_seq_one_letter_code
_entity_poly.pdbx_strand_id
1 'polypeptide(L)'
;MHFIYILYSPTLDRFYVGESSDPQQRLKWHNEHVFKNAYTKSGDDWHLVLTLEFSDRKNARRIERYIKSMKSSSFIKRLSKDSEFLSNFKTIVKENSILP
;
A
#
# COMPACT_ATOMS: atom_id res chain seq x y z
N MET A 1 6.13 -0.67 -14.91
CA MET A 1 5.27 -1.32 -13.90
C MET A 1 5.53 -0.67 -12.56
N HIS A 2 4.46 -0.37 -11.83
CA HIS A 2 4.51 0.25 -10.51
C HIS A 2 3.55 -0.47 -9.60
N PHE A 3 3.87 -0.50 -8.31
CA PHE A 3 3.09 -1.22 -7.32
C PHE A 3 2.67 -0.29 -6.21
N ILE A 4 1.40 -0.40 -5.80
CA ILE A 4 0.99 0.06 -4.48
C ILE A 4 1.27 -1.09 -3.53
N TYR A 5 1.92 -0.80 -2.41
CA TYR A 5 2.18 -1.77 -1.35
C TYR A 5 1.59 -1.28 -0.03
N ILE A 6 1.11 -2.23 0.76
CA ILE A 6 0.64 -2.01 2.12
C ILE A 6 1.53 -2.79 3.07
N LEU A 7 2.13 -2.07 4.01
CA LEU A 7 2.90 -2.65 5.11
C LEU A 7 2.07 -2.60 6.39
N TYR A 8 2.31 -3.56 7.27
CA TYR A 8 1.74 -3.61 8.61
C TYR A 8 2.84 -3.86 9.64
N SER A 9 2.83 -3.08 10.72
CA SER A 9 3.67 -3.30 11.90
C SER A 9 2.78 -3.85 13.02
N PRO A 10 2.99 -5.11 13.44
CA PRO A 10 2.26 -5.72 14.56
C PRO A 10 2.48 -4.99 15.89
N THR A 11 3.71 -4.52 16.17
CA THR A 11 4.02 -3.82 17.43
C THR A 11 3.33 -2.46 17.53
N LEU A 12 3.21 -1.75 16.40
CA LEU A 12 2.57 -0.44 16.36
C LEU A 12 1.06 -0.50 16.10
N ASP A 13 0.53 -1.65 15.67
CA ASP A 13 -0.81 -1.81 15.08
C ASP A 13 -1.10 -0.74 14.01
N ARG A 14 -0.13 -0.54 13.11
CA ARG A 14 -0.19 0.52 12.08
C ARG A 14 0.00 -0.04 10.69
N PHE A 15 -0.72 0.59 9.76
CA PHE A 15 -0.55 0.37 8.34
C PHE A 15 0.22 1.53 7.70
N TYR A 16 1.05 1.19 6.72
CA TYR A 16 1.67 2.15 5.83
C TYR A 16 1.32 1.80 4.38
N VAL A 17 0.90 2.79 3.60
CA VAL A 17 0.57 2.63 2.18
C VAL A 17 1.56 3.44 1.37
N GLY A 18 2.17 2.84 0.36
CA GLY A 18 3.14 3.50 -0.50
C GLY A 18 3.12 2.99 -1.93
N GLU A 19 3.84 3.69 -2.80
CA GLU A 19 4.09 3.31 -4.20
C GLU A 19 5.59 3.07 -4.44
N SER A 20 5.93 2.02 -5.18
CA SER A 20 7.30 1.73 -5.61
C SER A 20 7.29 0.86 -6.87
N SER A 21 8.34 0.94 -7.69
CA SER A 21 8.62 -0.07 -8.71
C SER A 21 9.17 -1.37 -8.10
N ASP A 22 9.67 -1.32 -6.86
CA ASP A 22 10.17 -2.48 -6.10
C ASP A 22 9.70 -2.38 -4.63
N PRO A 23 8.58 -3.04 -4.28
CA PRO A 23 8.08 -3.09 -2.91
C PRO A 23 8.99 -3.82 -1.91
N GLN A 24 9.76 -4.82 -2.36
CA GLN A 24 10.60 -5.64 -1.49
C GLN A 24 11.81 -4.84 -1.02
N GLN A 25 12.48 -4.15 -1.95
CA GLN A 25 13.57 -3.24 -1.60
C GLN A 25 13.07 -2.12 -0.68
N ARG A 26 11.84 -1.65 -0.89
CA ARG A 26 11.24 -0.59 -0.08
C ARG A 26 10.90 -1.06 1.33
N LEU A 27 10.40 -2.29 1.48
CA LEU A 27 10.21 -2.94 2.78
C LEU A 27 11.53 -3.01 3.56
N LYS A 28 12.60 -3.48 2.92
CA LYS A 28 13.94 -3.55 3.53
C LYS A 28 14.37 -2.18 4.06
N TRP A 29 14.23 -1.13 3.26
CA TRP A 29 14.57 0.24 3.69
C TRP A 29 13.74 0.76 4.86
N HIS A 30 12.49 0.31 4.99
CA HIS A 30 11.64 0.67 6.13
C HIS A 30 12.15 0.04 7.43
N ASN A 31 12.46 -1.26 7.40
CA ASN A 31 12.98 -2.00 8.56
C ASN A 31 14.42 -1.60 8.91
N GLU A 32 15.22 -1.19 7.94
CA GLU A 32 16.60 -0.69 8.16
C GLU A 32 16.66 0.81 8.52
N HIS A 33 15.51 1.49 8.63
CA HIS A 33 15.42 2.92 8.93
C HIS A 33 16.29 3.82 8.03
N VAL A 34 16.46 3.43 6.77
CA VAL A 34 17.31 4.15 5.78
C VAL A 34 16.94 5.64 5.70
N PHE A 35 15.66 5.96 5.87
CA PHE A 35 15.16 7.33 5.92
C PHE A 35 14.91 7.78 7.36
N LYS A 36 15.92 8.43 7.97
CA LYS A 36 15.91 8.86 9.38
C LYS A 36 14.72 9.74 9.81
N ASN A 37 14.08 10.43 8.86
CA ASN A 37 12.92 11.31 9.11
C ASN A 37 11.59 10.74 8.59
N ALA A 38 11.55 9.47 8.17
CA ALA A 38 10.32 8.87 7.66
C ALA A 38 9.32 8.54 8.78
N TYR A 39 8.03 8.60 8.45
CA TYR A 39 6.92 8.21 9.33
C TYR A 39 7.10 6.79 9.92
N THR A 40 7.62 5.88 9.11
CA THR A 40 7.82 4.47 9.44
C THR A 40 9.04 4.18 10.31
N LYS A 41 9.87 5.18 10.63
CA LYS A 41 11.04 5.01 11.51
C LYS A 41 10.71 4.52 12.92
N SER A 42 9.44 4.60 13.30
CA SER A 42 8.94 4.26 14.63
C SER A 42 8.85 2.75 14.86
N GLY A 43 9.00 1.93 13.80
CA GLY A 43 8.97 0.47 13.88
C GLY A 43 9.90 -0.16 12.84
N ASP A 44 10.48 -1.30 13.18
CA ASP A 44 11.42 -2.11 12.40
C ASP A 44 10.85 -3.50 12.03
N ASP A 45 9.60 -3.75 12.42
CA ASP A 45 8.84 -4.99 12.24
C ASP A 45 7.76 -4.84 11.15
N TRP A 46 8.02 -4.04 10.11
CA TRP A 46 7.08 -3.93 9.00
C TRP A 46 7.04 -5.24 8.22
N HIS A 47 5.83 -5.66 7.84
CA HIS A 47 5.57 -6.81 7.00
C HIS A 47 4.75 -6.37 5.78
N LEU A 48 5.11 -6.83 4.58
CA LEU A 48 4.33 -6.60 3.38
C LEU A 48 3.07 -7.48 3.41
N VAL A 49 1.89 -6.86 3.47
CA VAL A 49 0.60 -7.57 3.57
C VAL A 49 -0.23 -7.52 2.29
N LEU A 50 0.02 -6.57 1.39
CA LEU A 50 -0.65 -6.50 0.11
C LEU A 50 0.21 -5.76 -0.93
N THR A 51 0.16 -6.24 -2.17
CA THR A 51 0.62 -5.51 -3.37
C THR A 51 -0.48 -5.45 -4.42
N LEU A 52 -0.56 -4.30 -5.09
CA LEU A 52 -1.42 -4.07 -6.24
C LEU A 52 -0.57 -3.57 -7.40
N GLU A 53 -0.65 -4.24 -8.54
CA GLU A 53 0.15 -3.95 -9.72
C GLU A 53 -0.55 -2.99 -10.68
N PHE A 54 0.22 -2.07 -11.24
CA PHE A 54 -0.21 -1.09 -12.22
C PHE A 54 0.82 -0.99 -13.36
N SER A 55 0.33 -0.76 -14.57
CA SER A 55 1.18 -0.57 -15.76
C SER A 55 2.06 0.67 -15.63
N ASP A 56 1.48 1.77 -15.13
CA ASP A 56 2.13 3.08 -15.00
C ASP A 56 2.02 3.68 -13.58
N ARG A 57 2.93 4.63 -13.31
CA ARG A 57 3.04 5.32 -12.02
C ARG A 57 1.87 6.25 -11.72
N LYS A 58 1.29 6.88 -12.76
CA LYS A 58 0.25 7.89 -12.60
C LYS A 58 -1.01 7.25 -12.03
N ASN A 59 -1.41 6.10 -12.58
CA ASN A 59 -2.51 5.29 -12.08
C ASN A 59 -2.24 4.75 -10.67
N ALA A 60 -1.06 4.18 -10.43
CA ALA A 60 -0.66 3.74 -9.08
C ALA A 60 -0.79 4.87 -8.05
N ARG A 61 -0.28 6.07 -8.34
CA ARG A 61 -0.37 7.23 -7.43
C ARG A 61 -1.78 7.78 -7.26
N ARG A 62 -2.65 7.68 -8.27
CA ARG A 62 -4.07 8.06 -8.14
C ARG A 62 -4.77 7.14 -7.13
N ILE A 63 -4.58 5.83 -7.26
CA ILE A 63 -5.18 4.85 -6.36
C ILE A 63 -4.55 4.89 -4.97
N GLU A 64 -3.24 5.11 -4.85
CA GLU A 64 -2.55 5.30 -3.56
C GLU A 64 -3.19 6.48 -2.78
N ARG A 65 -3.40 7.62 -3.46
CA ARG A 65 -4.05 8.79 -2.86
C ARG A 65 -5.49 8.49 -2.44
N TYR A 66 -6.24 7.76 -3.25
CA TYR A 66 -7.59 7.33 -2.89
C TYR A 66 -7.59 6.49 -1.62
N ILE A 67 -6.76 5.44 -1.55
CA ILE A 67 -6.64 4.58 -0.37
C ILE A 67 -6.29 5.41 0.88
N LYS A 68 -5.32 6.33 0.78
CA LYS A 68 -4.93 7.22 1.89
C LYS A 68 -6.05 8.19 2.30
N SER A 69 -6.84 8.68 1.35
CA SER A 69 -7.94 9.62 1.62
C SER A 69 -9.09 9.01 2.41
N MET A 70 -9.25 7.68 2.39
CA MET A 70 -10.25 6.99 3.24
C MET A 70 -9.98 7.21 4.73
N LYS A 71 -8.73 7.51 5.13
CA LYS A 71 -8.31 7.76 6.53
C LYS A 71 -8.84 6.70 7.51
N SER A 72 -8.93 5.45 7.04
CA SER A 72 -9.59 4.36 7.74
C SER A 72 -8.68 3.14 7.80
N SER A 73 -8.22 2.80 9.01
CA SER A 73 -7.45 1.58 9.27
C SER A 73 -8.29 0.34 9.03
N SER A 74 -9.60 0.38 9.30
CA SER A 74 -10.51 -0.74 9.03
C SER A 74 -10.65 -1.01 7.53
N PHE A 75 -10.69 0.03 6.70
CA PHE A 75 -10.67 -0.10 5.24
C PHE A 75 -9.39 -0.79 4.75
N ILE A 76 -8.23 -0.35 5.24
CA ILE A 76 -6.93 -0.96 4.87
C ILE A 76 -6.82 -2.41 5.37
N LYS A 77 -7.32 -2.68 6.58
CA LYS A 77 -7.39 -4.04 7.14
C LYS A 77 -8.28 -4.96 6.30
N ARG A 78 -9.42 -4.47 5.81
CA ARG A 78 -10.28 -5.23 4.89
C ARG A 78 -9.57 -5.49 3.56
N LEU A 79 -8.95 -4.46 2.96
CA LEU A 79 -8.16 -4.64 1.73
C LEU A 79 -7.09 -5.74 1.86
N SER A 80 -6.49 -5.88 3.04
CA SER A 80 -5.41 -6.87 3.28
C SER A 80 -5.89 -8.24 3.72
N LYS A 81 -7.06 -8.38 4.36
CA LYS A 81 -7.54 -9.65 4.95
C LYS A 81 -8.78 -10.26 4.30
N ASP A 82 -9.60 -9.44 3.65
CA ASP A 82 -10.86 -9.86 3.05
C ASP A 82 -10.66 -10.01 1.52
N SER A 83 -10.57 -11.26 1.06
CA SER A 83 -10.29 -11.59 -0.33
C SER A 83 -11.41 -11.15 -1.27
N GLU A 84 -12.66 -11.19 -0.82
CA GLU A 84 -13.81 -10.76 -1.62
C GLU A 84 -13.79 -9.23 -1.78
N PHE A 85 -13.58 -8.51 -0.69
CA PHE A 85 -13.44 -7.07 -0.73
C PHE A 85 -12.27 -6.62 -1.60
N LEU A 86 -11.12 -7.30 -1.51
CA LEU A 86 -9.96 -7.04 -2.35
C LEU A 86 -10.27 -7.28 -3.84
N SER A 87 -10.98 -8.35 -4.17
CA SER A 87 -11.39 -8.67 -5.53
C SER A 87 -12.29 -7.56 -6.10
N ASN A 88 -13.33 -7.19 -5.36
CA ASN A 88 -14.26 -6.13 -5.75
C ASN A 88 -13.54 -4.78 -5.92
N PHE A 89 -12.61 -4.45 -5.01
CA PHE A 89 -11.79 -3.26 -5.12
C PHE A 89 -10.92 -3.28 -6.40
N LYS A 90 -10.28 -4.41 -6.71
CA LYS A 90 -9.48 -4.56 -7.94
C LYS A 90 -10.33 -4.39 -9.19
N THR A 91 -11.56 -4.91 -9.21
CA THR A 91 -12.50 -4.73 -10.32
C THR A 91 -12.84 -3.25 -10.52
N ILE A 92 -13.26 -2.56 -9.46
CA ILE A 92 -13.58 -1.12 -9.50
C ILE A 92 -12.38 -0.31 -9.98
N VAL A 93 -11.17 -0.60 -9.47
CA VAL A 93 -9.94 0.09 -9.88
C VAL A 93 -9.66 -0.13 -11.35
N LYS A 94 -9.79 -1.36 -11.86
CA LYS A 94 -9.59 -1.65 -13.30
C LYS A 94 -10.60 -0.91 -14.17
N GLU A 95 -11.89 -0.95 -13.83
CA GLU A 95 -12.95 -0.27 -14.57
C GLU A 95 -12.75 1.25 -14.59
N ASN A 96 -12.32 1.85 -13.48
CA ASN A 96 -12.06 3.28 -13.38
C ASN A 96 -10.67 3.72 -13.90
N SER A 97 -9.77 2.78 -14.19
CA SER A 97 -8.48 3.03 -14.84
C SER A 97 -8.60 3.09 -16.38
N ILE A 98 -9.77 2.78 -16.93
CA ILE A 98 -10.09 2.81 -18.36
C ILE A 98 -10.76 4.12 -18.78
N LEU A 99 -11.23 4.94 -17.83
CA LEU A 99 -11.83 6.24 -18.18
C LEU A 99 -10.72 7.32 -18.35
N PRO A 100 -10.73 8.02 -19.50
CA PRO A 100 -9.64 8.87 -19.99
C PRO A 100 -9.24 10.02 -19.06
#